data_AF-A0A423I6K4-F1
#
_entry.id   AF-A0A423I6K4-F1
#
_cell.length_a   1.000
_cell.length_b   1.000
_cell.length_c   1.000
_cell.angle_alpha   90.00
_cell.angle_beta   90.00
_cell.angle_gamma   90.00
#
_symmetry.space_group_name_H-M   'P 1'
#
loop_
_entity.id
_entity.type
_entity.pdbx_description
1 polymer ?
#
loop_
_entity_poly.entity_id
_entity_poly.type
_entity_poly.pdbx_seq_one_letter_code
_entity_poly.pdbx_strand_id
1 'polypeptide(L)' 'MSDDLKPPDLASWQRLFDDKAYWQQSPDAHYAELLRVADDLLGQGAIDLQQWQELKARAEQSHKDSPAVNVAREVDDPEA' A
#
# COMPACT_ATOMS: atom_id res chain seq x y z
N MET A 1 23.21 16.61 10.37
CA MET A 1 23.23 15.20 9.93
C MET A 1 22.13 15.08 8.90
N SER A 2 22.47 15.24 7.63
CA SER A 2 21.55 14.88 6.55
C SER A 2 21.65 13.37 6.46
N ASP A 3 20.72 12.68 7.13
CA ASP A 3 20.52 11.26 6.87
C ASP A 3 20.39 11.13 5.35
N ASP A 4 21.19 10.26 4.74
CA ASP A 4 21.13 9.88 3.32
C ASP A 4 19.75 9.28 3.09
N LEU A 5 18.73 10.15 3.00
CA LEU A 5 17.35 9.80 2.71
C LEU A 5 17.36 9.34 1.26
N LYS A 6 17.75 8.08 1.11
CA LYS A 6 17.76 7.42 -0.17
C LYS A 6 16.33 7.49 -0.68
N PRO A 7 16.12 7.97 -1.91
CA PRO A 7 14.81 7.90 -2.52
C PRO A 7 14.31 6.45 -2.45
N PRO A 8 13.01 6.24 -2.15
CA PRO A 8 12.48 4.90 -2.03
C PRO A 8 12.69 4.15 -3.34
N ASP A 9 13.05 2.87 -3.24
CA ASP A 9 13.20 1.97 -4.39
C ASP A 9 12.08 0.93 -4.42
N LEU A 10 12.00 0.16 -5.51
CA LEU A 10 10.96 -0.85 -5.66
C LEU A 10 10.99 -1.89 -4.52
N ALA A 11 12.17 -2.18 -3.96
CA ALA A 11 12.28 -3.09 -2.81
C ALA A 11 11.69 -2.46 -1.54
N SER A 12 11.76 -1.15 -1.39
CA SER A 12 11.10 -0.41 -0.31
C SER A 12 9.58 -0.52 -0.40
N TRP A 13 9.01 -0.35 -1.61
CA TRP A 13 7.59 -0.61 -1.85
C TRP A 13 7.20 -2.05 -1.53
N GLN A 14 8.01 -3.03 -1.96
CA GLN A 14 7.75 -4.45 -1.71
C GLN A 14 7.78 -4.79 -0.22
N ARG A 15 8.75 -4.27 0.54
CA ARG A 15 8.82 -4.47 2.01
C ARG A 15 7.60 -3.91 2.72
N LEU A 16 7.15 -2.71 2.32
CA LEU A 16 5.94 -2.11 2.85
C LEU A 16 4.72 -3.00 2.53
N PHE A 17 4.61 -3.48 1.30
CA PHE A 17 3.51 -4.36 0.87
C PHE A 17 3.48 -5.68 1.67
N ASP A 18 4.63 -6.27 1.96
CA ASP A 18 4.75 -7.51 2.74
C ASP A 18 4.61 -7.30 4.27
N ASP A 19 4.55 -6.06 4.76
CA ASP A 19 4.38 -5.75 6.19
C ASP A 19 2.94 -6.02 6.64
N LYS A 20 2.65 -7.30 6.90
CA LYS A 20 1.35 -7.78 7.38
C LYS A 20 0.98 -7.18 8.74
N ALA A 21 1.96 -6.89 9.59
CA ALA A 21 1.69 -6.33 10.91
C ALA A 21 1.15 -4.90 10.77
N TYR A 22 1.75 -4.10 9.90
CA TYR A 22 1.26 -2.76 9.61
C TYR A 22 -0.09 -2.79 8.89
N TRP A 23 -0.25 -3.68 7.89
CA TRP A 23 -1.51 -3.89 7.19
C TRP A 23 -2.67 -4.26 8.12
N GLN A 24 -2.44 -5.14 9.11
CA GLN A 24 -3.47 -5.51 10.09
C GLN A 24 -3.80 -4.39 11.07
N GLN A 25 -2.79 -3.66 11.54
CA GLN A 25 -2.98 -2.61 12.55
C GLN A 25 -3.62 -1.35 11.98
N SER A 26 -3.29 -1.00 10.74
CA SER A 26 -3.70 0.28 10.13
C SER A 26 -3.80 0.14 8.60
N PRO A 27 -4.82 -0.58 8.10
CA PRO A 27 -4.93 -0.90 6.68
C PRO A 27 -5.06 0.32 5.78
N ASP A 28 -5.79 1.35 6.20
CA ASP A 28 -5.92 2.60 5.43
C ASP A 28 -4.60 3.35 5.34
N ALA A 29 -3.85 3.41 6.44
CA ALA A 29 -2.54 4.06 6.47
C ALA A 29 -1.49 3.28 5.67
N HIS A 30 -1.54 1.95 5.75
CA HIS A 30 -0.71 1.05 4.94
C HIS A 30 -0.98 1.25 3.45
N TYR A 31 -2.25 1.30 3.04
CA TYR A 31 -2.64 1.57 1.66
C TYR A 31 -2.21 2.96 1.18
N ALA A 32 -2.44 4.01 1.98
CA ALA A 32 -2.03 5.37 1.64
C ALA A 32 -0.51 5.49 1.41
N GLU A 33 0.29 4.80 2.24
CA GLU A 33 1.74 4.81 2.11
C GLU A 33 2.21 4.02 0.87
N LEU A 34 1.55 2.89 0.53
CA LEU A 34 1.82 2.17 -0.72
C LEU A 34 1.60 3.02 -1.96
N LEU A 35 0.55 3.85 -1.97
CA LEU A 35 0.29 4.79 -3.06
C LEU A 35 1.35 5.89 -3.11
N ARG A 36 1.67 6.49 -1.97
CA ARG A 36 2.70 7.54 -1.88
C ARG A 36 4.04 7.07 -2.41
N VAL A 37 4.49 5.88 -1.99
CA VAL A 37 5.76 5.31 -2.46
C VAL A 37 5.71 4.98 -3.95
N ALA A 38 4.57 4.50 -4.48
CA ALA A 38 4.43 4.29 -5.92
C ALA A 38 4.52 5.60 -6.71
N ASP A 39 3.88 6.68 -6.25
CA ASP A 39 3.99 8.01 -6.87
C ASP A 39 5.41 8.58 -6.82
N ASP A 40 6.12 8.42 -5.70
CA ASP A 40 7.54 8.78 -5.58
C ASP A 40 8.40 7.99 -6.59
N LEU A 41 8.18 6.67 -6.72
CA LEU A 41 8.90 5.81 -7.68
C LEU A 41 8.69 6.23 -9.13
N LEU A 42 7.48 6.64 -9.49
CA LEU A 42 7.19 7.18 -10.83
C LEU A 42 7.83 8.56 -11.01
N GLY A 43 7.72 9.44 -10.01
CA GLY A 43 8.26 10.80 -10.04
C GLY A 43 9.79 10.85 -10.20
N GLN A 44 10.49 9.87 -9.62
CA GLN A 44 11.95 9.73 -9.77
C GLN A 44 12.36 8.93 -11.03
N GLY A 45 11.41 8.39 -11.80
CA GLY A 45 11.67 7.57 -12.98
C GLY A 45 12.26 6.18 -12.68
N ALA A 46 12.08 5.65 -11.47
CA ALA A 46 12.53 4.31 -11.10
C ALA A 46 11.60 3.19 -11.61
N ILE A 47 10.37 3.56 -11.96
CA ILE A 47 9.40 2.70 -12.61
C ILE A 47 8.69 3.48 -13.72
N ASP A 48 8.22 2.77 -14.74
CA ASP A 48 7.39 3.35 -15.79
C ASP A 48 5.91 3.42 -15.39
N LEU A 49 5.11 4.15 -16.18
CA LEU A 49 3.67 4.32 -15.94
C LEU A 49 2.92 2.98 -15.83
N GLN A 50 3.29 1.98 -16.63
CA GLN A 50 2.66 0.65 -16.58
C GLN A 50 2.93 -0.02 -15.23
N GLN A 51 4.18 -0.04 -14.78
CA GLN A 51 4.56 -0.62 -13.50
C GLN A 51 3.87 0.12 -12.34
N TRP A 52 3.76 1.45 -12.41
CA TRP A 52 3.01 2.23 -11.43
C TRP A 52 1.53 1.81 -11.34
N GLN A 53 0.86 1.60 -12.48
CA GLN A 53 -0.53 1.09 -12.49
C GLN A 53 -0.63 -0.30 -11.85
N GLU A 54 0.33 -1.18 -12.12
CA GLU A 54 0.37 -2.51 -11.51
C GLU A 54 0.56 -2.45 -9.98
N LEU A 55 1.43 -1.57 -9.49
CA LEU A 55 1.61 -1.36 -8.05
C LEU A 55 0.33 -0.85 -7.39
N LYS A 56 -0.35 0.12 -8.01
CA LYS A 56 -1.62 0.65 -7.49
C LYS A 56 -2.71 -0.42 -7.45
N ALA A 57 -2.89 -1.17 -8.53
CA ALA A 57 -3.86 -2.27 -8.58
C ALA A 57 -3.62 -3.32 -7.49
N ARG A 58 -2.36 -3.64 -7.20
CA ARG A 58 -1.99 -4.55 -6.10
C ARG A 58 -2.31 -3.96 -4.73
N ALA A 59 -2.01 -2.68 -4.51
CA ALA A 59 -2.33 -1.99 -3.26
C ALA A 59 -3.86 -1.92 -3.05
N GLU A 60 -4.62 -1.60 -4.09
CA GLU A 60 -6.09 -1.55 -4.07
C GLU A 60 -6.70 -2.92 -3.74
N GLN A 61 -6.21 -3.98 -4.37
CA GLN A 61 -6.67 -5.33 -4.08
C GLN A 61 -6.39 -5.68 -2.62
N SER A 62 -5.15 -5.45 -2.14
CA SER A 62 -4.78 -5.73 -0.76
C SER A 62 -5.57 -4.90 0.28
N HIS A 63 -5.99 -3.69 -0.07
CA HIS A 63 -6.85 -2.87 0.80
C HIS A 63 -8.29 -3.39 0.85
N LYS A 64 -8.84 -3.88 -0.28
CA LYS A 64 -10.16 -4.54 -0.30
C LYS A 64 -10.19 -5.83 0.52
N ASP A 65 -9.10 -6.59 0.52
CA ASP A 65 -8.94 -7.80 1.32
C ASP A 65 -8.65 -7.51 2.80
N SER A 66 -8.60 -6.24 3.21
CA SER A 66 -8.27 -5.82 4.56
C SER A 66 -9.26 -6.32 5.62
N PRO A 67 -8.77 -6.72 6.82
CA PRO A 67 -9.63 -7.06 7.94
C PRO A 67 -10.60 -5.93 8.34
N ALA A 68 -10.21 -4.65 8.22
CA ALA A 68 -11.11 -3.55 8.58
C ALA A 68 -12.29 -3.42 7.60
N VAL A 69 -12.04 -3.60 6.29
CA VAL A 69 -13.09 -3.57 5.26
C VAL A 69 -14.01 -4.79 5.41
N ASN A 70 -13.43 -5.95 5.69
CA ASN A 70 -14.19 -7.18 5.90
C ASN A 70 -15.07 -7.11 7.16
N VAL A 71 -14.55 -6.58 8.27
CA VAL A 71 -15.33 -6.37 9.50
C VAL A 71 -16.44 -5.35 9.28
N ALA A 72 -16.14 -4.22 8.62
CA ALA A 72 -17.15 -3.21 8.30
C ALA A 72 -18.31 -3.78 7.47
N ARG A 73 -18.00 -4.68 6.54
CA ARG A 73 -19.01 -5.39 5.74
C ARG A 73 -19.82 -6.40 6.56
N GLU A 74 -19.20 -7.11 7.49
CA GLU A 74 -19.89 -8.08 8.36
C GLU A 74 -20.86 -7.40 9.33
N VAL A 75 -20.54 -6.22 9.86
CA VAL A 75 -21.44 -5.49 10.79
C VAL A 75 -22.61 -4.79 10.10
N ASP A 76 -22.54 -4.54 8.79
CA ASP A 76 -23.64 -3.95 8.01
C ASP A 76 -24.67 -5.01 7.52
N ASP A 77 -24.38 -6.30 7.71
CA ASP A 77 -25.29 -7.44 7.49
C ASP A 77 -25.77 -8.00 8.87
N PRO A 78 -26.76 -7.38 9.54
CA PRO A 78 -27.28 -7.85 10.83
C PRO A 78 -28.14 -9.13 10.74
N GLU A 79 -28.17 -9.83 9.60
CA GLU A 79 -29.01 -11.01 9.34
C GLU A 79 -28.23 -12.30 8.97
N ALA A 80 -26.99 -12.47 9.44
CA ALA A 80 -26.27 -13.75 9.34
C ALA A 80 -26.61 -14.73 10.48
#